data_AF-A0A919BU69-F1
#
_entry.id   AF-A0A919BU69-F1
#
_cell.length_a   1.000
_cell.length_b   1.000
_cell.length_c   1.000
_cell.angle_alpha   90.00
_cell.angle_beta   90.00
_cell.angle_gamma   90.00
#
_symmetry.space_group_name_H-M   'P 1'
#
loop_
_entity.id
_entity.type
_entity.pdbx_description
1 polymer ?
#
loop_
_entity_poly.entity_id
_entity_poly.type
_entity_poly.pdbx_seq_one_letter_code
_entity_poly.pdbx_strand_id
1 'polypeptide(L)' 'MTRHTWSTMREDGNLGGVGVLSVLSRTHDAPPADGARGLLLGVGPGFAATATWRT' A
#
# COMPACT_ATOMS: atom_id res chain seq x y z
N MET A 1 -8.51 -6.87 -0.50
CA MET A 1 -7.53 -6.20 0.36
C MET A 1 -6.21 -5.86 -0.35
N THR A 2 -5.63 -6.71 -1.22
CA THR A 2 -4.30 -6.45 -1.83
C THR A 2 -4.32 -6.12 -3.34
N ARG A 3 -5.51 -5.88 -3.93
CA ARG A 3 -5.66 -5.66 -5.38
C ARG A 3 -4.74 -4.56 -5.92
N HIS A 4 -4.68 -3.42 -5.23
CA HIS A 4 -3.86 -2.28 -5.67
C HIS A 4 -2.36 -2.58 -5.60
N THR A 5 -1.89 -3.29 -4.57
CA THR A 5 -0.49 -3.78 -4.48
C THR A 5 -0.12 -4.67 -5.66
N TRP A 6 -0.98 -5.61 -6.03
CA TRP A 6 -0.72 -6.49 -7.18
C TRP A 6 -0.77 -5.75 -8.51
N SER A 7 -1.68 -4.78 -8.65
CA SER A 7 -1.77 -3.95 -9.85
C SER A 7 -0.51 -3.10 -10.03
N THR A 8 -0.02 -2.44 -8.98
CA THR A 8 1.20 -1.63 -9.04
C THR A 8 2.43 -2.49 -9.30
N MET A 9 2.55 -3.67 -8.69
CA MET A 9 3.67 -4.58 -8.99
C MET A 9 3.65 -5.08 -10.44
N ARG A 10 2.47 -5.33 -11.00
CA ARG A 10 2.34 -5.81 -12.38
C ARG A 10 2.63 -4.72 -13.41
N GLU A 11 2.16 -3.50 -13.15
CA GLU A 11 2.25 -2.38 -14.10
C GLU A 11 3.56 -1.61 -13.98
N ASP A 12 4.00 -1.35 -12.74
CA ASP A 12 5.10 -0.42 -12.44
C ASP A 12 6.36 -1.16 -11.94
N GLY A 13 6.23 -2.44 -11.57
CA GLY A 13 7.30 -3.20 -10.92
C GLY A 13 7.54 -2.77 -9.46
N ASN A 14 8.72 -3.11 -8.93
CA ASN A 14 9.11 -2.67 -7.59
C ASN A 14 9.84 -1.32 -7.66
N LEU A 15 9.13 -0.25 -7.30
CA LEU A 15 9.66 1.12 -7.25
C LEU A 15 10.46 1.42 -5.97
N GLY A 16 10.68 0.43 -5.10
CA GLY A 16 11.28 0.64 -3.78
C GLY A 16 10.32 1.35 -2.83
N GLY A 17 10.88 2.12 -1.89
CA GLY A 17 10.11 2.72 -0.79
C GLY A 17 8.94 3.61 -1.22
N VAL A 18 8.99 4.23 -2.40
CA VAL A 18 7.92 5.09 -2.91
C VAL A 18 6.73 4.31 -3.47
N GLY A 19 6.87 3.01 -3.76
CA GLY A 19 5.79 2.20 -4.33
C GLY A 19 4.54 2.13 -3.45
N VAL A 20 4.70 2.32 -2.13
CA VAL A 20 3.59 2.38 -1.18
C VAL A 20 2.66 3.58 -1.42
N LEU A 21 3.19 4.70 -1.93
CA LEU A 21 2.41 5.89 -2.25
C LEU A 21 1.53 5.68 -3.48
N SER A 22 2.01 4.93 -4.47
CA SER A 22 1.20 4.54 -5.63
C SER A 22 0.02 3.65 -5.22
N VAL A 23 0.22 2.72 -4.28
CA VAL A 23 -0.87 1.91 -3.72
C VAL A 23 -1.88 2.78 -2.97
N LEU A 24 -1.41 3.73 -2.16
CA LEU A 24 -2.28 4.68 -1.46
C LEU A 24 -3.09 5.55 -2.42
N SER A 25 -2.48 6.07 -3.49
CA SER A 25 -3.19 6.87 -4.50
C SER A 25 -4.32 6.07 -5.15
N ARG A 26 -4.05 4.84 -5.61
CA ARG A 26 -5.08 4.00 -6.22
C ARG A 26 -6.17 3.58 -5.23
N THR A 27 -5.82 3.43 -3.95
CA THR A 27 -6.79 3.15 -2.88
C THR A 27 -7.63 4.39 -2.55
N HIS A 28 -7.07 5.59 -2.67
CA HIS A 28 -7.81 6.83 -2.52
C HIS A 28 -8.83 7.03 -3.66
N ASP A 29 -8.45 6.70 -4.89
CA ASP A 29 -9.34 6.83 -6.06
C ASP A 29 -10.46 5.78 -6.08
N ALA A 30 -10.23 4.62 -5.45
CA ALA A 30 -11.21 3.56 -5.28
C ALA A 30 -11.31 3.17 -3.79
N PRO A 31 -11.94 4.02 -2.96
CA PRO A 31 -11.92 3.85 -1.52
C PRO A 31 -12.63 2.56 -1.10
N PRO A 32 -12.14 1.86 -0.06
CA PRO A 32 -12.90 0.80 0.58
C PRO A 32 -14.16 1.36 1.24
N ALA A 33 -15.10 0.48 1.58
CA ALA A 33 -16.33 0.87 2.27
C ALA A 33 -16.04 1.64 3.57
N ASP A 34 -16.95 2.53 3.96
CA ASP A 34 -16.84 3.27 5.21
C ASP A 34 -16.70 2.32 6.41
N GLY A 35 -15.81 2.68 7.34
CA GLY A 35 -15.46 1.85 8.50
C GLY A 35 -14.59 0.64 8.18
N ALA A 36 -14.15 0.46 6.93
CA ALA A 36 -13.20 -0.60 6.59
C ALA A 36 -11.83 -0.35 7.23
N ARG A 37 -11.28 -1.41 7.82
CA ARG A 37 -9.96 -1.40 8.44
C ARG A 37 -8.88 -1.58 7.38
N GLY A 38 -7.85 -0.73 7.43
CA GLY A 38 -6.70 -0.77 6.54
C GLY A 38 -5.38 -0.85 7.29
N LEU A 39 -4.40 -1.54 6.69
CA LEU A 39 -3.01 -1.59 7.13
C LEU A 39 -2.13 -1.25 5.93
N LEU A 40 -1.21 -0.31 6.12
CA LEU A 40 -0.13 -0.03 5.20
C LEU A 40 1.19 -0.52 5.80
N LEU A 41 1.95 -1.32 5.05
CA LEU A 41 3.20 -1.92 5.51
C LEU A 41 4.32 -1.68 4.50
N GLY A 42 5.44 -1.11 4.95
CA GLY A 42 6.69 -1.04 4.21
C GLY A 42 7.80 -1.81 4.93
N VAL A 43 8.62 -2.54 4.20
CA VAL A 43 9.77 -3.31 4.72
C VAL A 43 11.02 -2.97 3.93
N GLY A 44 12.11 -2.66 4.62
CA GLY A 44 13.40 -2.28 4.03
C GLY A 44 14.61 -3.08 4.54
N PRO A 45 15.82 -2.80 4.02
CA PRO A 45 17.05 -3.50 4.40
C PRO A 45 17.34 -3.41 5.90
N GLY A 46 17.97 -4.45 6.48
CA GLY A 46 18.35 -4.50 7.89
C GLY A 46 17.20 -4.82 8.88
N PHE A 47 15.97 -5.00 8.38
CA PHE A 47 14.73 -5.23 9.15
C PHE A 47 14.13 -3.98 9.80
N ALA A 48 13.85 -2.97 8.98
CA ALA A 48 13.00 -1.84 9.36
C ALA A 48 11.58 -2.07 8.81
N ALA A 49 10.57 -1.97 9.68
CA ALA A 49 9.16 -2.03 9.32
C ALA A 49 8.44 -0.76 9.79
N THR A 50 7.55 -0.23 8.97
CA THR A 50 6.67 0.88 9.34
C THR A 50 5.24 0.51 9.01
N ALA A 51 4.34 0.74 9.96
CA ALA A 51 2.92 0.46 9.83
C ALA A 51 2.08 1.66 10.23
N THR A 52 1.03 1.93 9.47
CA THR A 52 -0.05 2.84 9.89
C THR A 52 -1.39 2.16 9.68
N TRP A 53 -2.33 2.41 10.59
CA TRP A 53 -3.68 1.87 10.54
C TRP A 53 -4.68 3.00 10.70
N ARG A 54 -5.86 2.84 10.10
CA ARG A 54 -7.02 3.72 10.33
C ARG A 54 -8.13 2.88 10.95
N THR A 55 -8.70 3.39 12.05
CA THR A 55 -9.78 2.72 12.78
C THR A 55 -11.14 3.01 12.22
#